data_AF-A0A8X6J717-F1
#
_entry.id   AF-A0A8X6J717-F1
#
_cell.length_a   1.000
_cell.length_b   1.000
_cell.length_c   1.000
_cell.angle_alpha   90.00
_cell.angle_beta   90.00
_cell.angle_gamma   90.00
#
_symmetry.space_group_name_H-M   'P 1'
#
loop_
_entity.id
_entity.type
_entity.pdbx_description
1 polymer ?
#
loop_
_entity_poly.entity_id
_entity_poly.type
_entity_poly.pdbx_seq_one_letter_code
_entity_poly.pdbx_strand_id
1 'polypeptide(L)'
;MLQTKRCTQILQTHLKYFCVTLNARQRFPGVQFQRPNFQRFQILSTSVWNKFCTFSTMDLKISQCSQVYKEIASIPSVVAAKILPGSDDNISCIRTLWSSQDFVSFDKTVFSRDYVVERENLKVLSSCIPYDISSIVLCAFSKSGKKQAILREKKTPEEKLFLEIWNGSKKETTFDMTERKEHGKISKNDPFKCFEWSADENFLLYAAEEKQPKSVSYFKDVSQNNGGNESPVMGEEYIYREEWGEACVGDHHKVLCLLDLRTGSVEVLPTSKVGSDISFGQ
;
A
#
# COMPACT_ATOMS: atom_id res chain seq x y z
N MET A 1 11.92 -16.61 -20.93
CA MET A 1 12.22 -15.17 -21.09
C MET A 1 12.24 -14.65 -22.53
N LEU A 2 12.51 -15.47 -23.56
CA LEU A 2 12.59 -15.00 -24.96
C LEU A 2 11.24 -14.87 -25.71
N GLN A 3 10.16 -15.50 -25.23
CA GLN A 3 8.84 -15.38 -25.87
C GLN A 3 8.05 -14.14 -25.45
N THR A 4 8.23 -13.65 -24.22
CA THR A 4 7.54 -12.45 -23.71
C THR A 4 8.03 -11.16 -24.39
N LYS A 5 9.32 -11.07 -24.76
CA LYS A 5 9.85 -9.89 -25.47
C LYS A 5 9.33 -9.76 -26.91
N ARG A 6 9.01 -10.87 -27.60
CA ARG A 6 8.45 -10.83 -28.96
C ARG A 6 7.00 -10.31 -28.98
N CYS A 7 6.19 -10.64 -27.97
CA CYS A 7 4.81 -10.16 -27.89
C CYS A 7 4.72 -8.63 -27.67
N THR A 8 5.61 -8.05 -26.86
CA THR A 8 5.60 -6.60 -26.61
C THR A 8 6.00 -5.80 -27.85
N GLN A 9 6.92 -6.34 -28.66
CA GLN A 9 7.42 -5.66 -29.85
C GLN A 9 6.41 -5.69 -31.01
N ILE A 10 5.58 -6.74 -31.11
CA ILE A 10 4.48 -6.83 -32.09
C ILE A 10 3.31 -5.88 -31.72
N LEU A 11 3.01 -5.71 -30.43
CA LEU A 11 1.98 -4.79 -29.96
C LEU A 11 2.37 -3.32 -30.19
N GLN A 12 3.64 -2.95 -30.03
CA GLN A 12 4.11 -1.58 -30.28
C GLN A 12 4.12 -1.20 -31.77
N THR A 13 4.41 -2.13 -32.69
CA THR A 13 4.31 -1.85 -34.13
C THR A 13 2.87 -1.70 -34.57
N HIS A 14 1.93 -2.53 -34.08
CA HIS A 14 0.51 -2.41 -34.43
C HIS A 14 -0.14 -1.11 -33.91
N LEU A 15 0.25 -0.62 -32.73
CA LEU A 15 -0.22 0.66 -32.18
C LEU A 15 0.27 1.87 -32.99
N LYS A 16 1.49 1.84 -33.54
CA LYS A 16 2.00 2.91 -34.42
C LYS A 16 1.23 2.98 -35.74
N TYR A 17 0.89 1.84 -36.35
CA TYR A 17 0.08 1.83 -37.58
C TYR A 17 -1.35 2.33 -37.34
N PHE A 18 -1.96 2.01 -36.20
CA PHE A 18 -3.32 2.46 -35.86
C PHE A 18 -3.41 3.98 -35.68
N CYS A 19 -2.36 4.61 -35.13
CA CYS A 19 -2.31 6.05 -34.91
C CYS A 19 -2.14 6.87 -36.21
N VAL A 20 -1.44 6.33 -37.22
CA VAL A 20 -1.30 6.98 -38.54
C VAL A 20 -2.63 6.99 -39.30
N THR A 21 -3.46 5.95 -39.16
CA THR A 21 -4.77 5.88 -39.86
C THR A 21 -5.86 6.77 -39.28
N LEU A 22 -5.76 7.16 -38.01
CA LEU A 22 -6.76 8.03 -37.34
C LEU A 22 -6.55 9.52 -37.67
N ASN A 23 -5.32 9.96 -37.93
CA ASN A 23 -5.00 11.36 -38.27
C ASN A 23 -5.37 11.77 -39.72
N ALA A 24 -5.74 10.82 -40.59
CA ALA A 24 -6.13 11.12 -41.97
C ALA A 24 -7.64 11.45 -42.16
N ARG A 25 -8.45 11.40 -41.09
CA ARG A 25 -9.93 11.50 -41.19
C ARG A 25 -10.57 12.77 -40.63
N GLN A 26 -9.79 13.83 -40.37
CA GLN A 26 -10.35 15.13 -39.98
C GLN A 26 -9.96 16.24 -40.97
N ARG A 27 -10.79 16.42 -42.01
CA ARG A 27 -11.01 17.68 -42.73
C ARG A 27 -12.17 17.46 -43.71
N PHE A 28 -13.35 18.01 -43.41
CA PHE A 28 -14.33 18.64 -44.31
C PHE A 28 -15.58 19.02 -43.46
N PRO A 29 -16.01 20.29 -43.43
CA PRO A 29 -17.16 20.71 -42.63
C PRO A 29 -18.48 20.64 -43.41
N GLY A 30 -19.56 20.31 -42.70
CA GLY A 30 -20.94 20.67 -43.07
C GLY A 30 -21.69 19.69 -43.98
N VAL A 31 -22.25 18.60 -43.42
CA VAL A 31 -23.44 17.92 -43.97
C VAL A 31 -24.27 17.36 -42.80
N GLN A 32 -25.52 17.84 -42.65
CA GLN A 32 -26.50 17.26 -41.73
C GLN A 32 -26.97 15.89 -42.24
N PHE A 33 -26.93 14.86 -41.39
CA PHE A 33 -27.50 13.55 -41.68
C PHE A 33 -28.94 13.46 -41.17
N GLN A 34 -29.92 13.61 -42.07
CA GLN A 34 -31.24 13.00 -41.90
C GLN A 34 -31.16 11.54 -42.39
N ARG A 35 -31.74 10.60 -41.63
CA ARG A 35 -32.15 9.28 -42.15
C ARG A 35 -33.30 9.51 -43.13
N PRO A 36 -33.47 8.78 -44.26
CA PRO A 36 -33.78 7.34 -44.16
C PRO A 36 -33.46 6.44 -45.39
N ASN A 37 -33.83 5.17 -45.22
CA ASN A 37 -34.29 4.17 -46.21
C ASN A 37 -33.30 3.16 -46.84
N PHE A 38 -33.70 1.90 -46.63
CA PHE A 38 -33.29 0.69 -47.34
C PHE A 38 -33.27 0.91 -48.86
N GLN A 39 -32.11 0.71 -49.50
CA GLN A 39 -31.91 -0.10 -50.70
C GLN A 39 -30.51 0.13 -51.30
N ARG A 40 -29.62 -0.85 -51.08
CA ARG A 40 -28.55 -1.35 -51.98
C ARG A 40 -27.48 -2.01 -51.10
N PHE A 41 -27.56 -3.33 -50.98
CA PHE A 41 -26.41 -4.12 -50.59
C PHE A 41 -25.38 -4.01 -51.73
N GLN A 42 -24.41 -3.10 -51.59
CA GLN A 42 -23.13 -3.30 -52.27
C GLN A 42 -22.54 -4.57 -51.68
N ILE A 43 -22.37 -5.59 -52.52
CA ILE A 43 -21.63 -6.81 -52.19
C ILE A 43 -20.22 -6.33 -51.82
N LEU A 44 -19.95 -6.24 -50.51
CA LEU A 44 -18.59 -6.15 -50.02
C LEU A 44 -17.86 -7.32 -50.65
N SER A 45 -16.75 -7.04 -51.35
CA SER A 45 -15.83 -8.08 -51.85
C SER A 45 -15.69 -9.16 -50.78
N THR A 46 -15.69 -10.44 -51.15
CA THR A 46 -15.53 -11.57 -50.22
C THR A 46 -14.33 -11.37 -49.29
N SER A 47 -13.29 -10.66 -49.74
CA SER A 47 -12.14 -10.26 -48.93
C SER A 47 -12.44 -9.24 -47.82
N VAL A 48 -13.36 -8.29 -48.03
CA VAL A 48 -13.76 -7.29 -47.03
C VAL A 48 -14.74 -7.90 -46.04
N TRP A 49 -15.67 -8.74 -46.51
CA TRP A 49 -16.58 -9.48 -45.63
C TRP A 49 -15.82 -10.50 -44.77
N ASN A 50 -14.86 -11.24 -45.36
CA ASN A 50 -13.98 -12.13 -44.59
C ASN A 50 -13.12 -11.37 -43.60
N LYS A 51 -12.54 -10.21 -43.97
CA LYS A 51 -11.78 -9.37 -43.01
C LYS A 51 -12.65 -8.86 -41.86
N PHE A 52 -13.88 -8.41 -42.14
CA PHE A 52 -14.83 -7.95 -41.13
C PHE A 52 -15.28 -9.10 -40.21
N CYS A 53 -15.56 -10.28 -40.76
CA CYS A 53 -15.86 -11.49 -40.00
C CYS A 53 -14.66 -12.00 -39.18
N THR A 54 -13.43 -11.90 -39.69
CA THR A 54 -12.23 -12.25 -38.92
C THR A 54 -11.95 -11.26 -37.80
N PHE A 55 -12.24 -9.97 -38.02
CA PHE A 55 -12.09 -8.92 -37.01
C PHE A 55 -13.14 -9.09 -35.90
N SER A 56 -14.41 -9.32 -36.25
CA SER A 56 -15.47 -9.55 -35.28
C SER A 56 -15.27 -10.84 -34.48
N THR A 57 -14.73 -11.90 -35.09
CA THR A 57 -14.38 -13.14 -34.37
C THR A 57 -13.13 -13.01 -33.51
N MET A 58 -12.16 -12.17 -33.88
CA MET A 58 -11.03 -11.82 -33.00
C MET A 58 -11.48 -11.02 -31.78
N ASP A 59 -12.32 -10.00 -31.97
CA ASP A 59 -12.87 -9.19 -30.87
C ASP A 59 -13.69 -10.04 -29.89
N LEU A 60 -14.44 -11.03 -30.40
CA LEU A 60 -15.20 -11.96 -29.58
C LEU A 60 -14.29 -12.87 -28.75
N LYS A 61 -13.20 -13.36 -29.35
CA LYS A 61 -12.19 -14.18 -28.64
C LYS A 61 -11.43 -13.38 -27.59
N ILE A 62 -11.07 -12.13 -27.89
CA ILE A 62 -10.39 -11.24 -26.92
C ILE A 62 -11.32 -10.95 -25.74
N SER A 63 -12.60 -10.72 -26.00
CA SER A 63 -13.61 -10.50 -24.95
C SER A 63 -13.77 -11.71 -24.04
N GLN A 64 -13.81 -12.92 -24.61
CA GLN A 64 -13.85 -14.17 -23.86
C GLN A 64 -12.60 -14.37 -23.00
N CYS A 65 -11.39 -14.17 -23.57
CA CYS A 65 -10.15 -14.26 -22.81
C CYS A 65 -10.10 -13.25 -21.66
N SER A 66 -10.57 -12.02 -21.89
CA SER A 66 -10.66 -10.98 -20.86
C SER A 66 -11.61 -11.38 -19.73
N GLN A 67 -12.75 -11.98 -20.07
CA GLN A 67 -13.71 -12.44 -19.07
C GLN A 67 -13.15 -13.58 -18.21
N VAL A 68 -12.59 -14.62 -18.84
CA VAL A 68 -11.96 -15.75 -18.13
C VAL A 68 -10.81 -15.26 -17.25
N TYR A 69 -10.00 -14.34 -17.76
CA TYR A 69 -8.92 -13.74 -16.98
C TYR A 69 -9.47 -13.00 -15.75
N LYS A 70 -10.51 -12.18 -15.91
CA LYS A 70 -11.14 -11.46 -14.79
C LYS A 70 -11.73 -12.41 -13.75
N GLU A 71 -12.39 -13.48 -14.19
CA GLU A 71 -12.94 -14.49 -13.29
C GLU A 71 -11.84 -15.13 -12.45
N ILE A 72 -10.76 -15.60 -13.07
CA ILE A 72 -9.66 -16.28 -12.36
C ILE A 72 -8.91 -15.29 -11.45
N ALA A 73 -8.57 -14.10 -11.95
CA ALA A 73 -7.79 -13.14 -11.18
C ALA A 73 -8.63 -12.38 -10.13
N SER A 74 -9.96 -12.51 -10.15
CA SER A 74 -10.82 -12.05 -9.04
C SER A 74 -10.80 -12.98 -7.82
N ILE A 75 -10.31 -14.22 -7.97
CA ILE A 75 -10.24 -15.18 -6.86
C ILE A 75 -9.21 -14.67 -5.83
N PRO A 76 -9.61 -14.43 -4.57
CA PRO A 76 -8.69 -13.92 -3.57
C PRO A 76 -7.70 -14.99 -3.14
N SER A 77 -6.47 -14.54 -2.86
CA SER A 77 -5.37 -15.37 -2.37
C SER A 77 -5.04 -15.03 -0.92
N VAL A 78 -4.69 -16.03 -0.12
CA VAL A 78 -4.25 -15.83 1.27
C VAL A 78 -2.82 -15.30 1.26
N VAL A 79 -2.59 -14.21 1.97
CA VAL A 79 -1.27 -13.57 2.12
C VAL A 79 -0.62 -13.98 3.43
N ALA A 80 -1.38 -13.96 4.52
CA ALA A 80 -0.87 -14.26 5.86
C ALA A 80 -1.99 -14.75 6.78
N ALA A 81 -1.62 -15.39 7.88
CA ALA A 81 -2.55 -15.76 8.95
C ALA A 81 -1.89 -15.51 10.31
N LYS A 82 -2.70 -15.14 11.29
CA LYS A 82 -2.28 -14.92 12.68
C LYS A 82 -3.32 -15.47 13.63
N ILE A 83 -2.86 -16.24 14.60
CA ILE A 83 -3.68 -16.65 15.74
C ILE A 83 -3.76 -15.46 16.70
N LEU A 84 -4.98 -15.04 17.03
CA LEU A 84 -5.20 -13.93 17.94
C LEU A 84 -5.12 -14.43 19.38
N PRO A 85 -4.48 -13.66 20.29
CA PRO A 85 -4.52 -13.95 21.71
C PRO A 85 -5.97 -13.87 22.22
N GLY A 86 -6.42 -14.87 22.97
CA GLY A 86 -7.83 -15.03 23.37
C GLY A 86 -7.99 -15.98 24.56
N SER A 87 -9.02 -15.70 25.37
CA SER A 87 -9.14 -16.06 26.79
C SER A 87 -9.87 -17.38 27.10
N ASP A 88 -9.98 -18.31 26.16
CA ASP A 88 -10.72 -19.56 26.37
C ASP A 88 -9.94 -20.77 25.85
N ASP A 89 -9.62 -21.75 26.69
CA ASP A 89 -8.69 -22.83 26.36
C ASP A 89 -9.14 -23.69 25.18
N ASN A 90 -10.45 -23.76 24.88
CA ASN A 90 -10.94 -24.61 23.79
C ASN A 90 -11.16 -23.88 22.45
N ILE A 91 -11.15 -22.54 22.43
CA ILE A 91 -11.49 -21.75 21.23
C ILE A 91 -10.33 -20.83 20.84
N SER A 92 -10.02 -20.78 19.55
CA SER A 92 -9.05 -19.84 18.96
C SER A 92 -9.71 -18.94 17.93
N CYS A 93 -9.33 -17.67 17.93
CA CYS A 93 -9.65 -16.77 16.83
C CYS A 93 -8.45 -16.68 15.89
N ILE A 94 -8.68 -16.93 14.60
CA ILE A 94 -7.66 -16.87 13.56
C ILE A 94 -8.03 -15.74 12.61
N ARG A 95 -7.12 -14.77 12.49
CA ARG A 95 -7.20 -13.70 11.49
C ARG A 95 -6.40 -14.09 10.27
N THR A 96 -7.00 -13.97 9.10
CA THR A 96 -6.36 -14.22 7.81
C THR A 96 -6.39 -12.97 6.96
N LEU A 97 -5.28 -12.66 6.31
CA LEU A 97 -5.14 -11.56 5.38
C LEU A 97 -5.20 -12.12 3.96
N TRP A 98 -5.98 -11.46 3.12
CA TRP A 98 -6.23 -11.88 1.75
C TRP A 98 -5.95 -10.73 0.80
N SER A 99 -5.57 -11.05 -0.43
CA SER A 99 -5.41 -10.10 -1.53
C SER A 99 -6.17 -10.56 -2.76
N SER A 100 -6.87 -9.62 -3.41
CA SER A 100 -7.50 -9.80 -4.72
C SER A 100 -7.20 -8.61 -5.62
N GLN A 101 -7.19 -8.83 -6.93
CA GLN A 101 -7.10 -7.75 -7.89
C GLN A 101 -8.47 -7.07 -8.06
N ASP A 102 -8.51 -5.75 -7.91
CA ASP A 102 -9.64 -4.95 -8.36
C ASP A 102 -9.37 -4.48 -9.80
N PHE A 103 -10.30 -4.75 -10.70
CA PHE A 103 -10.19 -4.38 -12.12
C PHE A 103 -10.76 -2.99 -12.41
N VAL A 104 -11.53 -2.41 -11.49
CA VAL A 104 -12.08 -1.06 -11.64
C VAL A 104 -11.05 -0.03 -11.21
N SER A 105 -10.49 -0.17 -10.01
CA SER A 105 -9.41 0.70 -9.52
C SER A 105 -8.04 0.33 -10.11
N PHE A 106 -7.91 -0.88 -10.65
CA PHE A 106 -6.64 -1.45 -11.12
C PHE A 106 -5.60 -1.65 -10.01
N ASP A 107 -6.03 -1.60 -8.75
CA ASP A 107 -5.19 -1.79 -7.56
C ASP A 107 -5.41 -3.17 -6.93
N LYS A 108 -4.45 -3.60 -6.10
CA LYS A 108 -4.62 -4.78 -5.24
C LYS A 108 -5.37 -4.37 -3.99
N THR A 109 -6.51 -5.02 -3.75
CA THR A 109 -7.27 -4.86 -2.51
C THR A 109 -6.75 -5.84 -1.47
N VAL A 110 -6.51 -5.37 -0.25
CA VAL A 110 -6.10 -6.20 0.89
C VAL A 110 -7.19 -6.15 1.95
N PHE A 111 -7.72 -7.31 2.33
CA PHE A 111 -8.82 -7.42 3.27
C PHE A 111 -8.58 -8.55 4.27
N SER A 112 -9.28 -8.51 5.40
CA SER A 112 -9.16 -9.51 6.47
C SER A 112 -10.40 -10.38 6.57
N ARG A 113 -10.23 -11.61 7.03
CA ARG A 113 -11.30 -12.52 7.48
C ARG A 113 -10.91 -13.15 8.80
N ASP A 114 -11.83 -13.11 9.74
CA ASP A 114 -11.66 -13.69 11.07
C ASP A 114 -12.48 -14.99 11.17
N TYR A 115 -11.88 -16.01 11.77
CA TYR A 115 -12.46 -17.33 11.97
C TYR A 115 -12.42 -17.70 13.45
N VAL A 116 -13.51 -18.27 13.94
CA VAL A 116 -13.56 -18.88 15.27
C VAL A 116 -13.42 -20.38 15.08
N VAL A 117 -12.40 -20.97 15.71
CA VAL A 117 -12.00 -22.36 15.51
C VAL A 117 -11.91 -23.07 16.84
N GLU A 118 -12.47 -24.27 16.92
CA GLU A 118 -12.29 -25.20 18.05
C GLU A 118 -10.87 -25.78 18.02
N ARG A 119 -10.12 -25.71 19.13
CA ARG A 119 -8.71 -26.11 19.15
C ARG A 119 -8.50 -27.60 18.99
N GLU A 120 -9.33 -28.42 19.61
CA GLU A 120 -9.15 -29.88 19.61
C GLU A 120 -9.25 -30.49 18.21
N ASN A 121 -10.30 -30.13 17.46
CA ASN A 121 -10.57 -30.71 16.14
C ASN A 121 -10.26 -29.77 14.97
N LEU A 122 -9.77 -28.55 15.25
CA LEU A 122 -9.56 -27.48 14.27
C LEU A 122 -10.82 -27.18 13.43
N LYS A 123 -11.99 -27.40 14.02
CA LYS A 123 -13.28 -27.19 13.36
C LYS A 123 -13.61 -25.71 13.34
N VAL A 124 -13.90 -25.16 12.17
CA VAL A 124 -14.40 -23.79 12.04
C VAL A 124 -15.82 -23.73 12.61
N LEU A 125 -15.98 -23.02 13.73
CA LEU A 125 -17.25 -22.79 14.39
C LEU A 125 -18.01 -21.62 13.75
N SER A 126 -17.28 -20.58 13.35
CA SER A 126 -17.84 -19.38 12.72
C SER A 126 -16.81 -18.68 11.84
N SER A 127 -17.30 -17.94 10.84
CA SER A 127 -16.51 -17.06 9.99
C SER A 127 -17.17 -15.69 9.86
N CYS A 128 -16.38 -14.64 10.03
CA CYS A 128 -16.85 -13.27 9.88
C CYS A 128 -16.90 -12.83 8.41
N ILE A 129 -17.73 -11.82 8.12
CA ILE A 129 -17.77 -11.16 6.81
C ILE A 129 -16.41 -10.47 6.57
N PRO A 130 -15.84 -10.55 5.35
CA PRO A 130 -14.58 -9.89 5.05
C PRO A 130 -14.69 -8.37 5.21
N TYR A 131 -13.63 -7.73 5.69
CA TYR A 131 -13.58 -6.29 5.85
C TYR A 131 -12.24 -5.70 5.37
N ASP A 132 -12.32 -4.47 4.85
CA ASP A 132 -11.16 -3.78 4.30
C ASP A 132 -10.14 -3.41 5.39
N ILE A 133 -8.87 -3.67 5.10
CA ILE A 133 -7.73 -3.30 5.95
C ILE A 133 -6.69 -2.48 5.20
N SER A 134 -7.01 -1.98 3.99
CA SER A 134 -6.10 -1.19 3.15
C SER A 134 -5.47 0.02 3.83
N SER A 135 -6.16 0.59 4.84
CA SER A 135 -5.66 1.71 5.64
C SER A 135 -4.75 1.31 6.79
N ILE A 136 -4.66 0.02 7.15
CA ILE A 136 -3.88 -0.45 8.29
C ILE A 136 -2.45 -0.75 7.82
N VAL A 137 -1.49 -0.06 8.42
CA VAL A 137 -0.06 -0.20 8.11
C VAL A 137 0.61 -1.17 9.08
N LEU A 138 0.39 -0.98 10.38
CA LEU A 138 0.93 -1.83 11.45
C LEU A 138 -0.18 -2.21 12.42
N CYS A 139 -0.07 -3.42 12.99
CA CYS A 139 -1.04 -3.94 13.94
C CYS A 139 -0.37 -4.91 14.91
N ALA A 140 -0.59 -4.70 16.22
CA ALA A 140 -0.13 -5.60 17.27
C ALA A 140 -1.18 -5.76 18.36
N PHE A 141 -1.29 -6.97 18.89
CA PHE A 141 -2.12 -7.27 20.05
C PHE A 141 -1.26 -7.24 21.30
N SER A 142 -1.83 -6.77 22.39
CA SER A 142 -1.18 -6.80 23.69
C SER A 142 -1.03 -8.24 24.19
N LYS A 143 -0.14 -8.46 25.16
CA LYS A 143 0.13 -9.82 25.67
C LYS A 143 -1.10 -10.47 26.30
N SER A 144 -1.97 -9.69 26.95
CA SER A 144 -3.24 -10.21 27.47
C SER A 144 -4.29 -10.49 26.39
N GLY A 145 -4.09 -10.00 25.17
CA GLY A 145 -5.04 -10.05 24.06
C GLY A 145 -6.25 -9.13 24.19
N LYS A 146 -6.33 -8.33 25.26
CA LYS A 146 -7.45 -7.39 25.48
C LYS A 146 -7.33 -6.12 24.66
N LYS A 147 -6.09 -5.67 24.43
CA LYS A 147 -5.80 -4.44 23.70
C LYS A 147 -5.21 -4.72 22.32
N GLN A 148 -5.48 -3.81 21.39
CA GLN A 148 -4.94 -3.84 20.03
C GLN A 148 -4.47 -2.44 19.65
N ALA A 149 -3.24 -2.34 19.15
CA ALA A 149 -2.66 -1.13 18.59
C ALA A 149 -2.75 -1.24 17.08
N ILE A 150 -3.26 -0.20 16.42
CA ILE A 150 -3.43 -0.13 14.98
C ILE A 150 -2.88 1.20 14.49
N LEU A 151 -1.83 1.15 13.66
CA LEU A 151 -1.34 2.33 12.94
C LEU A 151 -2.08 2.41 11.59
N ARG A 152 -2.84 3.48 11.38
CA ARG A 152 -3.57 3.74 10.15
C ARG A 152 -2.98 4.88 9.36
N GLU A 153 -2.99 4.71 8.05
CA GLU A 153 -2.64 5.74 7.07
C GLU A 153 -3.89 6.24 6.37
N LYS A 154 -4.07 7.55 6.39
CA LYS A 154 -5.16 8.22 5.70
C LYS A 154 -4.59 8.81 4.41
N LYS A 155 -5.14 8.36 3.27
CA LYS A 155 -4.85 8.90 1.93
C LYS A 155 -5.42 10.31 1.76
N THR A 156 -4.84 11.27 2.48
CA THR A 156 -5.02 12.72 2.29
C THR A 156 -3.86 13.27 1.46
N PRO A 157 -3.95 14.48 0.89
CA PRO A 157 -2.83 15.12 0.20
C PRO A 157 -1.54 15.21 1.04
N GLU A 158 -1.69 15.21 2.37
CA GLU A 158 -0.59 15.30 3.36
C GLU A 158 -0.28 13.96 4.07
N GLU A 159 -0.74 12.80 3.56
CA GLU A 159 -0.49 11.45 4.14
C GLU A 159 -0.42 11.37 5.68
N LYS A 160 -1.58 11.38 6.35
CA LYS A 160 -1.62 11.41 7.83
C LYS A 160 -1.56 10.02 8.45
N LEU A 161 -0.76 9.87 9.51
CA LEU A 161 -0.61 8.63 10.28
C LEU A 161 -1.25 8.78 11.66
N PHE A 162 -2.16 7.87 12.00
CA PHE A 162 -2.83 7.84 13.30
C PHE A 162 -2.64 6.48 13.97
N LEU A 163 -2.15 6.50 15.21
CA LEU A 163 -2.08 5.32 16.05
C LEU A 163 -3.35 5.25 16.91
N GLU A 164 -4.13 4.19 16.72
CA GLU A 164 -5.33 3.91 17.49
C GLU A 164 -5.07 2.79 18.50
N ILE A 165 -5.50 3.00 19.75
CA ILE A 165 -5.50 1.97 20.79
C ILE A 165 -6.93 1.52 21.05
N TRP A 166 -7.18 0.24 20.85
CA TRP A 166 -8.47 -0.41 21.02
C TRP A 166 -8.44 -1.35 22.22
N ASN A 167 -9.52 -1.41 22.97
CA ASN A 167 -9.76 -2.38 24.05
C ASN A 167 -11.16 -2.98 23.86
N GLY A 168 -11.20 -4.23 23.42
CA GLY A 168 -12.42 -4.84 22.89
C GLY A 168 -13.06 -3.97 21.80
N SER A 169 -14.33 -3.60 21.98
CA SER A 169 -15.09 -2.79 21.00
C SER A 169 -14.91 -1.28 21.17
N LYS A 170 -14.07 -0.82 22.10
CA LYS A 170 -13.88 0.61 22.40
C LYS A 170 -12.53 1.08 21.88
N LYS A 171 -12.52 2.19 21.13
CA LYS A 171 -11.30 2.96 20.87
C LYS A 171 -11.00 3.82 22.09
N GLU A 172 -9.96 3.49 22.83
CA GLU A 172 -9.57 4.18 24.07
C GLU A 172 -8.85 5.48 23.78
N THR A 173 -7.86 5.44 22.89
CA THR A 173 -7.03 6.61 22.56
C THR A 173 -6.66 6.64 21.09
N THR A 174 -6.31 7.82 20.60
CA THR A 174 -5.77 8.03 19.25
C THR A 174 -4.66 9.06 19.34
N PHE A 175 -3.52 8.76 18.74
CA PHE A 175 -2.37 9.65 18.65
C PHE A 175 -2.11 10.03 17.19
N ASP A 176 -1.87 11.31 16.94
CA ASP A 176 -1.31 11.74 15.66
C ASP A 176 0.19 11.43 15.65
N MET A 177 0.62 10.71 14.61
CA MET A 177 1.99 10.24 14.42
C MET A 177 2.64 10.86 13.19
N THR A 178 1.98 11.81 12.52
CA THR A 178 2.43 12.36 11.23
C THR A 178 3.69 13.22 11.37
N GLU A 179 3.73 14.10 12.36
CA GLU A 179 4.80 15.10 12.53
C GLU A 179 5.28 15.18 13.98
N ARG A 180 5.66 14.03 14.55
CA ARG A 180 6.31 13.99 15.87
C ARG A 180 7.67 14.70 15.79
N LYS A 181 8.00 15.49 16.81
CA LYS A 181 9.27 16.25 16.89
C LYS A 181 10.40 15.43 17.51
N GLU A 182 10.09 14.23 17.97
CA GLU A 182 10.97 13.33 18.69
C GLU A 182 11.73 12.41 17.70
N HIS A 183 11.11 12.02 16.60
CA HIS A 183 11.66 11.09 15.61
C HIS A 183 11.27 11.48 14.18
N GLY A 184 11.90 10.87 13.19
CA GLY A 184 11.55 10.98 11.77
C GLY A 184 10.42 10.03 11.36
N LYS A 185 10.46 9.51 10.14
CA LYS A 185 9.40 8.66 9.59
C LYS A 185 9.32 7.31 10.32
N ILE A 186 8.11 6.79 10.55
CA ILE A 186 7.92 5.44 11.14
C ILE A 186 8.30 4.36 10.12
N SER A 187 9.04 3.35 10.56
CA SER A 187 9.44 2.21 9.74
C SER A 187 8.27 1.22 9.61
N LYS A 188 7.76 1.07 8.39
CA LYS A 188 6.54 0.28 8.09
C LYS A 188 6.86 -1.14 7.62
N ASN A 189 8.03 -1.34 7.02
CA ASN A 189 8.41 -2.55 6.29
C ASN A 189 9.61 -3.24 6.93
N ASP A 190 9.71 -4.55 6.73
CA ASP A 190 10.89 -5.33 7.09
C ASP A 190 12.10 -4.87 6.26
N PRO A 191 13.34 -4.96 6.79
CA PRO A 191 13.73 -5.58 8.06
C PRO A 191 13.58 -4.68 9.30
N PHE A 192 13.32 -3.39 9.11
CA PHE A 192 13.34 -2.39 10.19
C PHE A 192 11.99 -2.22 10.91
N LYS A 193 11.00 -3.04 10.58
CA LYS A 193 9.67 -2.99 11.17
C LYS A 193 9.73 -3.45 12.62
N CYS A 194 9.29 -2.59 13.54
CA CYS A 194 9.08 -2.92 14.94
C CYS A 194 7.76 -2.30 15.40
N PHE A 195 6.92 -3.10 16.07
CA PHE A 195 5.63 -2.67 16.59
C PHE A 195 5.16 -3.63 17.69
N GLU A 196 5.66 -3.42 18.92
CA GLU A 196 5.60 -4.37 20.02
C GLU A 196 5.01 -3.73 21.28
N TRP A 197 4.18 -4.48 22.01
CA TRP A 197 3.66 -4.04 23.30
C TRP A 197 4.64 -4.33 24.43
N SER A 198 4.78 -3.38 25.35
CA SER A 198 5.35 -3.64 26.67
C SER A 198 4.56 -4.71 27.43
N ALA A 199 5.22 -5.38 28.38
CA ALA A 199 4.60 -6.45 29.16
C ALA A 199 3.46 -5.96 30.08
N ASP A 200 3.53 -4.70 30.54
CA ASP A 200 2.51 -4.05 31.36
C ASP A 200 1.43 -3.33 30.53
N GLU A 201 1.54 -3.38 29.20
CA GLU A 201 0.58 -2.79 28.25
C GLU A 201 0.37 -1.27 28.38
N ASN A 202 1.36 -0.58 28.96
CA ASN A 202 1.35 0.88 29.13
C ASN A 202 2.20 1.59 28.08
N PHE A 203 3.14 0.87 27.48
CA PHE A 203 4.02 1.39 26.44
C PHE A 203 3.91 0.60 25.15
N LEU A 204 4.14 1.31 24.04
CA LEU A 204 4.24 0.72 22.71
C LEU A 204 5.61 1.06 22.12
N LEU A 205 6.36 0.02 21.75
CA LEU A 205 7.66 0.13 21.09
C LEU A 205 7.46 0.10 19.57
N TYR A 206 8.10 1.04 18.86
CA TYR A 206 8.12 1.02 17.40
C TYR A 206 9.44 1.57 16.87
N ALA A 207 9.75 1.22 15.62
CA ALA A 207 10.94 1.73 14.94
C ALA A 207 10.59 2.96 14.09
N ALA A 208 11.46 3.96 14.12
CA ALA A 208 11.36 5.16 13.30
C ALA A 208 12.76 5.62 12.86
N GLU A 209 12.81 6.61 11.99
CA GLU A 209 14.07 7.24 11.62
C GLU A 209 14.56 8.17 12.71
N GLU A 210 15.88 8.27 12.83
CA GLU A 210 16.49 9.26 13.68
C GLU A 210 16.13 10.67 13.19
N LYS A 211 15.64 11.50 14.10
CA LYS A 211 15.34 12.88 13.77
C LYS A 211 16.62 13.60 13.38
N GLN A 212 16.56 14.23 12.22
CA GLN A 212 17.68 14.99 11.69
C GLN A 212 17.59 16.44 12.17
N PRO A 213 18.72 17.06 12.57
CA PRO A 213 18.73 18.48 12.88
C PRO A 213 18.33 19.26 11.61
N LYS A 214 17.60 20.35 11.80
CA LYS A 214 17.26 21.22 10.67
C LYS A 214 18.55 21.81 10.10
N SER A 215 18.83 21.55 8.83
CA SER A 215 20.00 22.09 8.16
C SER A 215 19.60 23.19 7.17
N VAL A 216 20.45 24.19 7.00
CA VAL A 216 20.27 25.25 6.00
C VAL A 216 21.50 25.36 5.10
N SER A 217 21.30 25.66 3.83
CA SER A 217 22.39 25.99 2.89
C SER A 217 23.25 27.12 3.44
N TYR A 218 24.55 27.03 3.17
CA TYR A 218 25.55 28.02 3.56
C TYR A 218 25.22 29.43 3.02
N PHE A 219 24.47 29.50 1.92
CA PHE A 219 24.11 30.76 1.24
C PHE A 219 22.77 31.35 1.71
N LYS A 220 22.07 30.73 2.67
CA LYS A 220 20.82 31.26 3.22
C LYS A 220 21.12 32.18 4.40
N ASP A 221 20.57 33.40 4.36
CA ASP A 221 20.64 34.35 5.47
C ASP A 221 19.84 33.83 6.68
N VAL A 222 20.53 33.42 7.74
CA VAL A 222 19.94 32.83 8.95
C VAL A 222 19.27 33.88 9.86
N SER A 223 19.39 35.17 9.53
CA SER A 223 18.81 36.30 10.27
C SER A 223 17.28 36.36 10.25
N GLN A 224 16.61 35.57 9.41
CA GLN A 224 15.15 35.47 9.34
C GLN A 224 14.54 34.28 10.09
N ASN A 225 15.34 33.45 10.76
CA ASN A 225 14.84 32.23 11.38
C ASN A 225 14.20 32.50 12.76
N ASN A 226 13.01 33.06 12.75
CA ASN A 226 12.20 33.29 13.94
C ASN A 226 11.50 32.00 14.38
N GLY A 227 11.86 31.46 15.55
CA GLY A 227 10.91 30.74 16.41
C GLY A 227 11.13 29.25 16.70
N GLY A 228 12.33 28.69 16.50
CA GLY A 228 12.65 27.31 16.91
C GLY A 228 13.75 27.26 17.97
N ASN A 229 13.59 26.45 19.01
CA ASN A 229 14.60 26.25 20.08
C ASN A 229 15.89 25.55 19.59
N GLU A 230 15.97 25.11 18.33
CA GLU A 230 17.13 24.44 17.73
C GLU A 230 17.71 25.36 16.64
N SER A 231 18.94 25.85 16.82
CA SER A 231 19.67 26.57 15.79
C SER A 231 19.98 25.63 14.63
N PRO A 232 19.61 25.96 13.38
CA PRO A 232 19.87 25.06 12.26
C PRO A 232 21.37 24.91 12.00
N VAL A 233 21.79 23.73 11.60
CA VAL A 233 23.20 23.48 11.24
C VAL A 233 23.44 24.02 9.83
N MET A 234 24.42 24.92 9.70
CA MET A 234 24.73 25.60 8.46
C MET A 234 25.61 24.73 7.56
N GLY A 235 25.29 24.66 6.27
CA GLY A 235 26.08 23.94 5.26
C GLY A 235 25.77 22.45 5.11
N GLU A 236 24.88 21.89 5.93
CA GLU A 236 24.59 20.45 5.93
C GLU A 236 23.38 20.04 5.05
N GLU A 237 22.75 20.99 4.34
CA GLU A 237 21.54 20.73 3.51
C GLU A 237 21.76 19.66 2.43
N TYR A 238 23.00 19.51 1.96
CA TYR A 238 23.35 18.58 0.87
C TYR A 238 24.36 17.50 1.29
N ILE A 239 24.51 17.25 2.60
CA ILE A 239 25.34 16.14 3.05
C ILE A 239 24.69 14.84 2.59
N TYR A 240 25.42 14.08 1.76
CA TYR A 240 25.02 12.74 1.38
C TYR A 240 25.00 11.85 2.61
N ARG A 241 23.87 11.19 2.82
CA ARG A 241 23.68 10.19 3.87
C ARG A 241 23.47 8.86 3.19
N GLU A 242 24.23 7.87 3.62
CA GLU A 242 24.07 6.52 3.09
C GLU A 242 22.65 6.03 3.37
N GLU A 243 22.07 5.45 2.34
CA GLU A 243 20.77 4.77 2.39
C GLU A 243 21.01 3.27 2.51
N TRP A 244 20.03 2.55 3.03
CA TRP A 244 20.11 1.10 3.21
C TRP A 244 19.89 0.33 1.90
N GLY A 245 20.85 0.42 0.97
CA GLY A 245 20.86 -0.35 -0.28
C GLY A 245 19.64 -0.15 -1.19
N GLU A 246 19.47 -1.03 -2.17
CA GLU A 246 18.44 -0.87 -3.22
C GLU A 246 17.00 -1.15 -2.74
N ALA A 247 16.84 -1.94 -1.67
CA ALA A 247 15.53 -2.36 -1.15
C ALA A 247 14.97 -1.40 -0.09
N CYS A 248 15.80 -0.54 0.49
CA CYS A 248 15.42 0.40 1.55
C CYS A 248 15.88 1.83 1.17
N VAL A 249 15.51 2.26 -0.04
CA VAL A 249 15.79 3.60 -0.57
C VAL A 249 15.09 4.66 0.27
N GLY A 250 15.84 5.67 0.69
CA GLY A 250 15.38 6.74 1.59
C GLY A 250 15.26 6.34 3.06
N ASP A 251 15.59 5.09 3.41
CA ASP A 251 15.72 4.68 4.81
C ASP A 251 17.14 5.00 5.29
N HIS A 252 17.24 5.79 6.36
CA HIS A 252 18.51 6.13 7.00
C HIS A 252 18.66 5.44 8.38
N HIS A 253 19.43 6.06 9.28
CA HIS A 253 19.65 5.57 10.63
C HIS A 253 18.32 5.38 11.38
N LYS A 254 18.11 4.17 11.92
CA LYS A 254 16.87 3.79 12.61
C LYS A 254 17.04 3.87 14.12
N VAL A 255 16.00 4.34 14.80
CA VAL A 255 15.90 4.44 16.26
C VAL A 255 14.64 3.73 16.75
N LEU A 256 14.72 3.22 17.97
CA LEU A 256 13.55 2.69 18.68
C LEU A 256 12.89 3.81 19.49
N CYS A 257 11.59 3.91 19.35
CA CYS A 257 10.75 4.88 20.04
C CYS A 257 9.81 4.15 20.98
N LEU A 258 9.78 4.57 22.24
CA LEU A 258 8.88 4.08 23.26
C LEU A 258 7.79 5.14 23.50
N LEU A 259 6.56 4.82 23.14
CA LEU A 259 5.40 5.69 23.40
C LEU A 259 4.72 5.28 24.70
N ASP A 260 4.61 6.20 25.65
CA ASP A 260 3.73 6.06 26.82
C ASP A 260 2.28 6.30 26.41
N LEU A 261 1.43 5.28 26.54
CA LEU A 261 0.03 5.32 26.12
C LEU A 261 -0.86 6.15 27.05
N ARG A 262 -0.41 6.47 28.27
CA ARG A 262 -1.15 7.31 29.23
C ARG A 262 -0.89 8.78 29.00
N THR A 263 0.36 9.15 28.76
CA THR A 263 0.78 10.56 28.62
C THR A 263 0.88 11.00 27.16
N GLY A 264 1.08 10.05 26.23
CA GLY A 264 1.31 10.33 24.82
C GLY A 264 2.72 10.84 24.51
N SER A 265 3.64 10.83 25.48
CA SER A 265 5.03 11.21 25.28
C SER A 265 5.81 10.09 24.59
N VAL A 266 6.77 10.49 23.76
CA VAL A 266 7.68 9.55 23.08
C VAL A 266 9.08 9.72 23.64
N GLU A 267 9.67 8.62 24.07
CA GLU A 267 11.08 8.53 24.43
C GLU A 267 11.83 7.80 23.30
N VAL A 268 12.85 8.45 22.73
CA VAL A 268 13.75 7.81 21.77
C VAL A 268 14.84 7.10 22.55
N LEU A 269 14.92 5.77 22.38
CA LEU A 269 15.90 4.96 23.09
C LEU A 269 17.30 5.18 22.51
N PRO A 270 18.31 5.41 23.37
CA PRO A 270 19.67 5.67 22.90
C PRO A 270 20.27 4.44 22.22
N THR A 271 20.73 4.62 20.98
CA THR A 271 21.51 3.64 20.21
C THR A 271 22.90 3.40 20.81
N SER A 272 23.41 4.29 21.65
CA SER A 272 24.73 4.16 22.30
C SER A 272 24.87 2.93 23.19
N LYS A 273 23.77 2.33 23.68
CA LYS A 273 23.79 1.06 24.43
C LYS A 273 23.84 -0.18 23.54
N VAL A 274 23.51 -0.04 22.26
CA VAL A 274 23.47 -1.12 21.26
C VAL A 274 24.75 -1.13 20.41
N GLY A 275 25.55 -0.06 20.46
CA GLY A 275 26.75 0.14 19.64
C GLY A 275 26.38 0.89 18.35
N SER A 276 27.20 1.88 17.95
CA SER A 276 26.97 2.67 16.73
C SER A 276 26.99 1.83 15.45
N ASP A 277 27.61 0.66 15.52
CA ASP A 277 27.87 -0.20 14.36
C ASP A 277 26.79 -1.28 14.21
N ILE A 278 25.81 -1.32 15.12
CA ILE A 278 24.73 -2.30 15.12
C ILE A 278 23.41 -1.58 14.84
N SER A 279 22.86 -1.82 13.65
CA SER A 279 21.52 -1.39 13.28
C SER A 279 20.48 -2.43 13.68
N PHE A 280 19.32 -1.97 14.13
CA PHE A 280 18.15 -2.86 14.29
C PHE A 280 17.81 -3.54 12.96
N GLY A 281 17.47 -4.83 12.97
CA GLY A 281 17.09 -5.57 11.75
C GLY A 281 18.18 -6.45 11.12
N GLN A 282 19.34 -6.57 11.77
CA GLN A 282 20.38 -7.55 11.45
C GLN A 282 20.17 -8.87 12.20
#